data_AF-A0A2J2HH86-F1
#
_entry.id   AF-A0A2J2HH86-F1
#
_cell.length_a   1.000
_cell.length_b   1.000
_cell.length_c   1.000
_cell.angle_alpha   90.00
_cell.angle_beta   90.00
_cell.angle_gamma   90.00
#
_symmetry.space_group_name_H-M   'P 1'
#
loop_
_entity.id
_entity.type
_entity.pdbx_description
1 polymer ?
#
loop_
_entity_poly.entity_id
_entity_poly.type
_entity_poly.pdbx_seq_one_letter_code
_entity_poly.pdbx_strand_id
1 'polypeptide(L)'
;MGPVVDCELVNIEKIGNEERVKIINYVMEKKGVRARDLGVTLNLISMIRSGKRRVTEDLLCRALKFLSNEELAKLLGQVPEPEPASINDVIKVIARARADPGFREILLSYLDRYLGDYVRSAGTKWVATEQDVEEFIRTKHLKGGLVRRLFVMRLGTSGAPWLSLTGY
;
A
#
# COMPACT_ATOMS: atom_id res chain seq x y z
N MET A 1 11.91 2.46 -5.10
CA MET A 1 11.05 2.27 -6.29
C MET A 1 9.73 1.76 -5.77
N GLY A 2 8.68 2.60 -5.78
CA GLY A 2 7.37 2.23 -5.23
C GLY A 2 6.74 1.07 -5.99
N PRO A 3 5.69 0.44 -5.42
CA PRO A 3 4.99 -0.63 -6.09
C PRO A 3 4.40 -0.17 -7.41
N VAL A 4 4.65 -0.94 -8.46
CA VAL A 4 4.09 -0.72 -9.79
C VAL A 4 2.57 -0.91 -9.72
N VAL A 5 1.83 -0.08 -10.46
CA VAL A 5 0.37 -0.20 -10.58
C VAL A 5 0.06 -1.50 -11.32
N ASP A 6 -0.61 -2.42 -10.61
CA ASP A 6 -1.25 -3.55 -11.25
C ASP A 6 -2.63 -3.10 -11.76
N CYS A 7 -2.88 -3.34 -13.05
CA CYS A 7 -4.14 -2.91 -13.66
C CYS A 7 -5.33 -3.76 -13.18
N GLU A 8 -5.09 -4.90 -12.54
CA GLU A 8 -6.12 -5.72 -11.89
C GLU A 8 -6.56 -5.15 -10.53
N LEU A 9 -5.80 -4.23 -9.94
CA LEU A 9 -6.09 -3.66 -8.62
C LEU A 9 -6.70 -2.25 -8.70
N VAL A 10 -6.90 -1.74 -9.92
CA VAL A 10 -7.41 -0.40 -10.18
C VAL A 10 -8.63 -0.49 -11.10
N ASN A 11 -9.72 0.18 -10.72
CA ASN A 11 -10.88 0.30 -11.60
C ASN A 11 -10.57 1.26 -12.77
N ILE A 12 -10.05 0.71 -13.86
CA ILE A 12 -9.66 1.46 -15.06
C ILE A 12 -10.85 2.07 -15.83
N GLU A 13 -12.07 1.55 -15.64
CA GLU A 13 -13.28 2.06 -16.29
C GLU A 13 -13.62 3.47 -15.79
N LYS A 14 -13.31 3.76 -14.52
CA LYS A 14 -13.48 5.09 -13.93
C LYS A 14 -12.49 6.13 -14.46
N ILE A 15 -11.41 5.72 -15.13
CA ILE A 15 -10.39 6.65 -15.67
C ILE A 15 -10.87 7.17 -17.02
N GLY A 16 -11.20 8.46 -17.09
CA GLY A 16 -11.67 9.14 -18.30
C GLY A 16 -10.58 9.25 -19.37
N ASN A 17 -10.97 9.39 -20.65
CA ASN A 17 -10.01 9.38 -21.76
C ASN A 17 -8.94 10.50 -21.65
N GLU A 18 -9.29 11.67 -21.09
CA GLU A 18 -8.33 12.75 -20.88
C GLU A 18 -7.21 12.34 -19.89
N GLU A 19 -7.59 11.71 -18.79
CA GLU A 19 -6.67 11.18 -17.78
C GLU A 19 -5.81 10.05 -18.35
N ARG A 20 -6.41 9.17 -19.16
CA ARG A 20 -5.67 8.14 -19.90
C ARG A 20 -4.59 8.76 -20.79
N VAL A 21 -4.88 9.85 -21.51
CA VAL A 21 -3.88 10.56 -22.32
C VAL A 21 -2.77 11.17 -21.46
N LYS A 22 -3.11 11.75 -20.29
CA LYS A 22 -2.11 12.25 -19.32
C LYS A 22 -1.16 11.15 -18.87
N ILE A 23 -1.69 9.96 -18.56
CA ILE A 23 -0.91 8.78 -18.18
C ILE A 23 0.06 8.38 -19.31
N ILE A 24 -0.43 8.25 -20.55
CA ILE A 24 0.41 7.90 -21.70
C ILE A 24 1.54 8.92 -21.89
N ASN A 25 1.22 10.22 -21.82
CA ASN A 25 2.24 11.27 -21.98
C ASN A 25 3.28 11.23 -20.87
N TYR A 26 2.87 11.04 -19.61
CA TYR A 26 3.81 10.93 -18.50
C TYR A 26 4.76 9.74 -18.66
N VAL A 27 4.22 8.57 -19.01
CA VAL A 27 5.03 7.35 -19.22
C VAL A 27 6.02 7.55 -20.37
N MET A 28 5.62 8.20 -21.46
CA MET A 28 6.52 8.41 -22.59
C MET A 28 7.56 9.52 -22.34
N GLU A 29 7.15 10.64 -21.73
CA GLU A 29 7.99 11.84 -21.62
C GLU A 29 8.82 11.88 -20.32
N LYS A 30 8.29 11.35 -19.22
CA LYS A 30 8.98 11.35 -17.92
C LYS A 30 9.68 10.04 -17.63
N LYS A 31 9.09 8.90 -18.00
CA LYS A 31 9.73 7.57 -17.83
C LYS A 31 10.57 7.16 -19.04
N GLY A 32 10.47 7.86 -20.16
CA GLY A 32 11.25 7.58 -21.37
C GLY A 32 10.84 6.30 -22.09
N VAL A 33 9.63 5.79 -21.82
CA VAL A 33 9.10 4.57 -22.45
C VAL A 33 8.76 4.86 -23.91
N ARG A 34 9.23 4.02 -24.84
CA ARG A 34 8.98 4.22 -26.27
C ARG A 34 7.65 3.59 -26.67
N ALA A 35 7.06 4.07 -27.76
CA ALA A 35 5.79 3.53 -28.28
C ALA A 35 5.85 2.00 -28.52
N ARG A 36 7.00 1.51 -29.00
CA ARG A 36 7.24 0.08 -29.21
C ARG A 36 7.21 -0.73 -27.92
N ASP A 37 7.63 -0.14 -26.80
CA ASP A 37 7.65 -0.81 -25.49
C ASP A 37 6.22 -0.92 -24.92
N LEU A 38 5.32 -0.02 -25.36
CA LEU A 38 3.87 -0.08 -25.15
C LEU A 38 3.14 -0.94 -26.21
N GLY A 39 3.85 -1.60 -27.11
CA GLY A 39 3.26 -2.46 -28.16
C GLY A 39 2.50 -1.70 -29.24
N VAL A 40 2.79 -0.41 -29.45
CA VAL A 40 2.04 0.45 -30.40
C VAL A 40 2.95 1.25 -31.33
N THR A 41 2.37 1.78 -32.40
CA THR A 41 3.09 2.64 -33.35
C THR A 41 3.11 4.10 -32.89
N LEU A 42 4.13 4.86 -33.31
CA LEU A 42 4.19 6.30 -33.07
C LEU A 42 2.98 7.04 -33.68
N ASN A 43 2.46 6.55 -34.81
CA ASN A 43 1.27 7.11 -35.43
C ASN A 43 0.04 7.00 -34.52
N LEU A 44 -0.15 5.85 -33.84
CA LEU A 44 -1.24 5.70 -32.89
C LEU A 44 -1.11 6.70 -31.72
N ILE A 45 0.09 6.87 -31.17
CA ILE A 45 0.36 7.87 -30.12
C ILE A 45 0.03 9.28 -30.60
N SER A 46 0.42 9.64 -31.83
CA SER A 46 0.12 10.94 -32.42
C SER A 46 -1.39 11.17 -32.58
N MET A 47 -2.14 10.16 -33.05
CA MET A 47 -3.60 10.22 -33.15
C MET A 47 -4.28 10.35 -31.78
N ILE A 48 -3.74 9.69 -30.74
CA ILE A 48 -4.24 9.79 -29.36
C ILE A 48 -4.02 11.21 -28.81
N ARG A 49 -2.81 11.76 -28.98
CA ARG A 49 -2.47 13.12 -28.53
C ARG A 49 -3.31 14.20 -29.20
N SER A 50 -3.68 13.98 -30.47
CA SER A 50 -4.55 14.88 -31.23
C SER A 50 -6.04 14.61 -31.03
N GLY A 51 -6.43 13.69 -30.13
CA GLY A 51 -7.82 13.37 -29.80
C GLY A 51 -8.57 12.59 -30.89
N LYS A 52 -7.92 12.22 -31.99
CA LYS A 52 -8.51 11.45 -33.10
C LYS A 52 -8.79 9.99 -32.72
N ARG A 53 -8.11 9.47 -31.71
CA ARG A 53 -8.30 8.12 -31.16
C ARG A 53 -8.33 8.17 -29.64
N ARG A 54 -9.15 7.30 -29.04
CA ARG A 54 -9.18 7.08 -27.59
C ARG A 54 -8.10 6.09 -27.16
N VAL A 55 -7.70 6.15 -25.90
CA VAL A 55 -6.81 5.18 -25.28
C VAL A 55 -7.62 3.93 -24.93
N THR A 56 -7.26 2.80 -25.55
CA THR A 56 -7.86 1.50 -25.23
C THR A 56 -7.43 1.02 -23.84
N GLU A 57 -8.23 0.16 -23.21
CA GLU A 57 -7.90 -0.40 -21.89
C GLU A 57 -6.61 -1.21 -21.89
N ASP A 58 -6.39 -2.00 -22.94
CA ASP A 58 -5.16 -2.75 -23.13
C ASP A 58 -3.91 -1.84 -23.22
N LEU A 59 -4.00 -0.73 -23.95
CA LEU A 59 -2.90 0.25 -24.00
C LEU A 59 -2.70 0.95 -22.65
N LEU A 60 -3.79 1.28 -21.95
CA LEU A 60 -3.72 1.87 -20.62
C LEU A 60 -3.06 0.91 -19.63
N CYS A 61 -3.50 -0.35 -19.56
CA CYS A 61 -2.92 -1.36 -18.66
C CYS A 61 -1.42 -1.55 -18.95
N ARG A 62 -0.99 -1.59 -20.23
CA ARG A 62 0.44 -1.63 -20.56
C ARG A 62 1.20 -0.41 -20.04
N ALA A 63 0.62 0.78 -20.08
CA ALA A 63 1.25 1.99 -19.56
C ALA A 63 1.29 2.03 -18.02
N LEU A 64 0.25 1.54 -17.34
CA LEU A 64 0.17 1.50 -15.88
C LEU A 64 1.30 0.67 -15.26
N LYS A 65 1.79 -0.37 -15.96
CA LYS A 65 2.96 -1.17 -15.56
C LYS A 65 4.27 -0.39 -15.40
N PHE A 66 4.29 0.89 -15.80
CA PHE A 66 5.46 1.77 -15.65
C PHE A 66 5.27 2.84 -14.57
N LEU A 67 4.12 2.87 -13.89
CA LEU A 67 3.79 3.85 -12.86
C LEU A 67 3.79 3.21 -11.49
N SER A 68 4.14 3.99 -10.46
CA SER A 68 3.78 3.66 -9.08
C SER A 68 2.38 4.17 -8.72
N ASN A 69 1.79 3.61 -7.65
CA ASN A 69 0.51 4.09 -7.11
C ASN A 69 0.54 5.59 -6.77
N GLU A 70 1.66 6.08 -6.24
CA GLU A 70 1.86 7.50 -5.90
C GLU A 70 1.90 8.39 -7.15
N GLU A 71 2.58 7.94 -8.22
CA GLU A 71 2.65 8.67 -9.48
C GLU A 71 1.28 8.72 -10.15
N LEU A 72 0.54 7.62 -10.14
CA LEU A 72 -0.82 7.57 -10.66
C LEU A 72 -1.75 8.50 -9.87
N ALA A 73 -1.69 8.48 -8.54
CA ALA A 73 -2.47 9.40 -7.69
C ALA A 73 -2.14 10.87 -7.99
N LYS A 74 -0.85 11.19 -8.17
CA LYS A 74 -0.41 12.55 -8.52
C LYS A 74 -0.90 12.99 -9.90
N LEU A 75 -0.95 12.07 -10.87
CA LEU A 75 -1.41 12.34 -12.24
C LEU A 75 -2.92 12.57 -12.32
N LEU A 76 -3.68 11.81 -11.54
CA LEU A 76 -5.14 11.89 -11.54
C LEU A 76 -5.66 13.02 -10.64
N GLY A 77 -4.84 13.55 -9.71
CA GLY A 77 -5.28 14.53 -8.72
C GLY A 77 -6.25 13.94 -7.68
N GLN A 78 -6.53 12.65 -7.80
CA GLN A 78 -7.40 11.82 -6.99
C GLN A 78 -6.72 10.45 -6.94
N VAL A 79 -6.58 9.83 -5.77
CA VAL A 79 -6.17 8.42 -5.72
C VAL A 79 -7.32 7.64 -6.37
N PRO A 80 -7.11 6.89 -7.47
CA PRO A 80 -8.19 6.08 -8.01
C PRO A 80 -8.62 5.12 -6.91
N GLU A 81 -9.92 5.09 -6.61
CA GLU A 81 -10.44 4.28 -5.52
C GLU A 81 -10.02 2.82 -5.76
N PRO A 82 -9.32 2.18 -4.80
CA PRO A 82 -9.05 0.75 -4.91
C PRO A 82 -10.39 0.03 -5.00
N GLU A 83 -10.43 -1.05 -5.78
CA GLU A 83 -11.61 -1.90 -5.78
C GLU A 83 -11.88 -2.41 -4.35
N PRO A 84 -13.11 -2.28 -3.82
CA PRO A 84 -13.39 -2.63 -2.45
C PRO A 84 -13.26 -4.15 -2.25
N ALA A 85 -12.25 -4.57 -1.48
CA ALA A 85 -12.15 -5.95 -1.05
C ALA A 85 -13.23 -6.28 -0.02
N SER A 86 -13.91 -7.41 -0.18
CA SER A 86 -14.88 -7.90 0.80
C SER A 86 -14.20 -8.66 1.95
N ILE A 87 -14.91 -8.86 3.06
CA ILE A 87 -14.44 -9.71 4.17
C ILE A 87 -14.13 -11.13 3.68
N ASN A 88 -14.90 -11.65 2.73
CA ASN A 88 -14.68 -12.98 2.16
C ASN A 88 -13.35 -13.07 1.41
N ASP A 89 -12.89 -11.99 0.79
CA ASP A 89 -11.61 -11.97 0.08
C ASP A 89 -10.44 -12.05 1.06
N VAL A 90 -10.55 -11.36 2.20
CA VAL A 90 -9.60 -11.49 3.30
C VAL A 90 -9.56 -12.94 3.81
N ILE A 91 -10.72 -13.53 4.09
CA ILE A 91 -10.80 -14.92 4.57
C ILE A 91 -10.17 -15.89 3.56
N LYS A 92 -10.44 -15.73 2.26
CA LYS A 92 -9.85 -16.57 1.20
C LYS A 92 -8.33 -16.46 1.16
N VAL A 93 -7.80 -15.24 1.22
CA VAL A 93 -6.35 -14.98 1.22
C VAL A 93 -5.69 -15.64 2.44
N ILE A 94 -6.26 -15.47 3.63
CA ILE A 94 -5.74 -16.08 4.86
C ILE A 94 -5.83 -17.61 4.81
N ALA A 95 -6.96 -18.17 4.35
CA ALA A 95 -7.14 -19.62 4.23
C ALA A 95 -6.10 -20.22 3.27
N ARG A 96 -5.85 -19.57 2.12
CA ARG A 96 -4.83 -20.01 1.18
C ARG A 96 -3.42 -19.94 1.77
N ALA A 97 -3.07 -18.84 2.43
CA ALA A 97 -1.76 -18.68 3.08
C ALA A 97 -1.52 -19.71 4.21
N ARG A 98 -2.57 -20.17 4.89
CA ARG A 98 -2.46 -21.27 5.86
C ARG A 98 -2.14 -22.60 5.17
N ALA A 99 -2.78 -22.89 4.04
CA ALA A 99 -2.64 -24.17 3.33
C ALA A 99 -1.39 -24.27 2.43
N ASP A 100 -0.92 -23.15 1.88
CA ASP A 100 0.16 -23.09 0.90
C ASP A 100 1.31 -22.19 1.39
N PRO A 101 2.48 -22.77 1.75
CA PRO A 101 3.65 -22.02 2.17
C PRO A 101 4.19 -21.06 1.09
N GLY A 102 4.15 -21.43 -0.19
CA GLY A 102 4.62 -20.57 -1.27
C GLY A 102 3.77 -19.31 -1.41
N PHE A 103 2.44 -19.48 -1.35
CA PHE A 103 1.51 -18.35 -1.32
C PHE A 103 1.68 -17.48 -0.06
N ARG A 104 2.01 -18.09 1.09
CA ARG A 104 2.28 -17.37 2.33
C ARG A 104 3.48 -16.45 2.21
N GLU A 105 4.59 -16.92 1.67
CA GLU A 105 5.79 -16.10 1.47
C GLU A 105 5.51 -14.91 0.55
N ILE A 106 4.73 -15.15 -0.52
CA ILE A 106 4.26 -14.09 -1.41
C ILE A 106 3.44 -13.08 -0.60
N LEU A 107 2.39 -13.51 0.11
CA LEU A 107 1.56 -12.61 0.92
C LEU A 107 2.39 -11.77 1.89
N LEU A 108 3.32 -12.39 2.62
CA LEU A 108 4.19 -11.69 3.58
C LEU A 108 5.10 -10.68 2.89
N SER A 109 5.65 -10.99 1.72
CA SER A 109 6.47 -10.06 0.95
C SER A 109 5.69 -8.82 0.49
N TYR A 110 4.41 -8.99 0.12
CA TYR A 110 3.53 -7.88 -0.19
C TYR A 110 3.16 -7.11 1.09
N LEU A 111 2.85 -7.78 2.19
CA LEU A 111 2.56 -7.09 3.46
C LEU A 111 3.74 -6.22 3.91
N ASP A 112 4.98 -6.72 3.87
CA ASP A 112 6.15 -5.92 4.23
C ASP A 112 6.39 -4.77 3.23
N ARG A 113 6.27 -5.03 1.92
CA ARG A 113 6.49 -4.01 0.88
C ARG A 113 5.49 -2.85 0.95
N TYR A 114 4.22 -3.14 1.20
CA TYR A 114 3.14 -2.15 1.12
C TYR A 114 2.69 -1.62 2.49
N LEU A 115 2.79 -2.44 3.54
CA LEU A 115 2.32 -2.13 4.88
C LEU A 115 3.43 -2.26 5.93
N GLY A 116 4.69 -2.49 5.56
CA GLY A 116 5.76 -2.77 6.52
C GLY A 116 5.93 -1.69 7.58
N ASP A 117 5.91 -0.41 7.20
CA ASP A 117 6.02 0.70 8.17
C ASP A 117 4.80 0.77 9.10
N TYR A 118 3.62 0.45 8.58
CA TYR A 118 2.40 0.36 9.37
C TYR A 118 2.43 -0.82 10.33
N VAL A 119 2.86 -2.00 9.87
CA VAL A 119 3.01 -3.20 10.71
C VAL A 119 4.07 -2.99 11.79
N ARG A 120 5.21 -2.36 11.46
CA ARG A 120 6.26 -2.04 12.43
C ARG A 120 5.79 -1.03 13.47
N SER A 121 5.07 0.01 13.06
CA SER A 121 4.52 1.01 13.98
C SER A 121 3.36 0.45 14.81
N ALA A 122 2.52 -0.41 14.24
CA ALA A 122 1.47 -1.13 14.95
C ALA A 122 2.03 -2.19 15.92
N GLY A 123 3.17 -2.81 15.58
CA GLY A 123 3.88 -3.77 16.44
C GLY A 123 4.45 -3.18 17.73
N THR A 124 4.39 -1.87 17.91
CA THR A 124 4.66 -1.22 19.22
C THR A 124 3.44 -1.20 20.14
N LYS A 125 2.26 -1.61 19.67
CA LYS A 125 1.05 -1.76 20.48
C LYS A 125 0.86 -3.22 20.87
N TRP A 126 1.24 -3.52 22.11
CA TRP A 126 0.96 -4.81 22.74
C TRP A 126 -0.43 -4.76 23.39
N VAL A 127 -1.27 -5.76 23.10
CA VAL A 127 -2.46 -6.02 23.92
C VAL A 127 -1.96 -6.76 25.16
N ALA A 128 -1.78 -6.03 26.26
CA ALA A 128 -1.34 -6.62 27.53
C ALA A 128 -2.51 -7.35 28.20
N THR A 129 -2.27 -8.58 28.63
CA THR A 129 -3.16 -9.32 29.51
C THR A 129 -2.92 -8.92 30.98
N GLU A 130 -3.84 -9.27 31.89
CA GLU A 130 -3.62 -9.02 33.32
C GLU A 130 -2.36 -9.71 33.85
N GLN A 131 -2.03 -10.90 33.33
CA GLN A 131 -0.80 -11.62 33.67
C GLN A 131 0.47 -10.86 33.25
N ASP A 132 0.46 -10.23 32.07
CA ASP A 132 1.61 -9.43 31.59
C ASP A 132 1.86 -8.21 32.51
N VAL A 133 0.78 -7.63 33.03
CA VAL A 133 0.86 -6.50 33.99
C VAL A 133 1.43 -6.96 35.32
N GLU A 134 0.96 -8.08 35.86
CA GLU A 134 1.49 -8.64 37.11
C GLU A 134 2.97 -9.02 37.00
N GLU A 135 3.36 -9.63 35.88
CA GLU A 135 4.74 -10.03 35.63
C GLU A 135 5.66 -8.81 35.47
N PHE A 136 5.16 -7.74 34.83
CA PHE A 136 5.86 -6.45 34.76
C PHE A 136 6.07 -5.82 36.14
N ILE A 137 5.03 -5.78 36.98
CA ILE A 137 5.10 -5.25 38.36
C ILE A 137 6.10 -6.05 39.19
N ARG A 138 6.02 -7.38 39.14
CA ARG A 138 6.95 -8.29 39.83
C ARG A 138 8.40 -8.04 39.39
N THR A 139 8.63 -7.86 38.10
CA THR A 139 9.97 -7.61 37.53
C THR A 139 10.50 -6.21 37.89
N LYS A 140 9.64 -5.19 37.95
CA LYS A 140 10.00 -3.83 38.41
C LYS A 140 10.39 -3.81 39.89
N HIS A 141 9.69 -4.56 40.75
CA HIS A 141 10.05 -4.72 42.15
C HIS A 141 11.39 -5.45 42.35
N LEU A 142 11.73 -6.40 41.47
CA LEU A 142 13.02 -7.10 41.49
C LEU A 142 14.21 -6.22 41.05
N LYS A 143 13.98 -5.14 40.30
CA LYS A 143 15.01 -4.25 39.75
C LYS A 143 15.01 -2.85 40.39
N GLY A 144 14.77 -2.77 41.70
CA GLY A 144 14.74 -1.53 42.50
C GLY A 144 16.03 -0.67 42.52
N GLY A 145 16.97 -0.84 41.57
CA GLY A 145 18.21 -0.07 41.51
C GLY A 145 18.66 0.44 40.13
N LEU A 146 18.07 0.00 39.01
CA LEU A 146 18.72 0.23 37.71
C LEU A 146 17.79 0.49 36.51
N VAL A 147 16.77 1.36 36.65
CA VAL A 147 16.08 1.90 35.47
C VAL A 147 15.72 3.38 35.69
N ARG A 148 16.73 4.23 35.83
CA ARG A 148 16.60 5.66 35.48
C ARG A 148 16.73 5.79 33.97
N ARG A 149 15.65 5.48 33.25
CA ARG A 149 15.27 6.03 31.93
C ARG A 149 13.96 5.38 31.47
N LEU A 150 13.04 6.23 31.00
CA LEU A 150 11.78 5.96 30.29
C LEU A 150 10.58 5.40 31.10
N PHE A 151 9.58 6.26 31.33
CA PHE A 151 8.31 6.34 30.56
C PHE A 151 7.34 7.30 31.26
N VAL A 152 6.83 8.32 30.56
CA VAL A 152 5.75 9.19 31.07
C VAL A 152 4.43 8.58 30.63
N MET A 153 3.65 8.10 31.60
CA MET A 153 2.33 7.51 31.39
C MET A 153 1.28 8.64 31.38
N ARG A 154 0.58 8.84 30.25
CA ARG A 154 -0.57 9.76 30.18
C ARG A 154 -1.84 8.94 29.94
N LEU A 155 -2.70 8.89 30.94
CA LEU A 155 -4.02 8.27 30.85
C LEU A 155 -4.94 9.18 30.02
N GLY A 156 -5.32 8.74 28.83
CA GLY A 156 -6.36 9.37 28.02
C GLY A 156 -7.73 8.81 28.40
N THR A 157 -8.60 9.67 28.91
CA THR A 157 -9.99 9.33 29.25
C THR A 157 -10.86 9.30 27.98
N SER A 158 -10.85 8.18 27.26
CA SER A 158 -11.91 7.85 26.30
C SER A 158 -11.98 6.35 26.02
N GLY A 159 -12.83 5.66 26.76
CA GLY A 159 -13.58 4.46 26.31
C GLY A 159 -12.84 3.14 26.05
N ALA A 160 -11.52 3.13 25.86
CA ALA A 160 -10.71 1.91 25.78
C ALA A 160 -9.24 2.23 26.11
N PRO A 161 -8.61 1.55 27.10
CA PRO A 161 -7.25 1.84 27.49
C PRO A 161 -6.28 1.29 26.45
N TRP A 162 -5.73 2.16 25.60
CA TRP A 162 -4.63 1.79 24.71
C TRP A 162 -3.34 2.44 25.21
N LEU A 163 -2.33 1.61 25.45
CA LEU A 163 -0.96 2.03 25.79
C LEU A 163 -0.24 2.49 24.51
N SER A 164 0.32 3.69 24.53
CA SER A 164 1.26 4.16 23.50
C SER A 164 2.66 4.27 24.11
N LEU A 165 3.61 3.52 23.56
CA LEU A 165 5.02 3.62 23.90
C LEU A 165 5.68 4.57 22.89
N THR A 166 5.87 5.84 23.24
CA THR A 166 6.76 6.73 22.49
C THR A 166 8.11 6.80 23.20
N GLY A 167 9.16 6.32 22.52
CA GLY A 167 10.55 6.52 22.93
C GLY A 167 11.13 7.75 22.23
N TYR A 168 11.86 8.58 22.99
CA TYR A 168 12.83 9.56 22.48
C TYR A 168 14.23 8.96 22.55
#